data_AF-A0A2E9JKX7-F1
#
_entry.id   AF-A0A2E9JKX7-F1
#
_cell.length_a   1.000
_cell.length_b   1.000
_cell.length_c   1.000
_cell.angle_alpha   90.00
_cell.angle_beta   90.00
_cell.angle_gamma   90.00
#
_symmetry.space_group_name_H-M   'P 1'
#
loop_
_entity.id
_entity.type
_entity.pdbx_description
1 polymer ?
#
loop_
_entity_poly.entity_id
_entity_poly.type
_entity_poly.pdbx_seq_one_letter_code
_entity_poly.pdbx_strand_id
1 'polypeptide(L)'
;MIKYGYKIHILPSASGIQELTELDDEQHHIISAELDSLMGEYDFILMDTGTGISFDVTHFCTSAHDILVVISPDPTFLTDAYALIKLLSLNYNQNQFKLLVNLAKSDTDATEAYIQLKTVIHKFLPLISVDYVGYVLFDENMANSAQMQQPLAECYPDSKASKCFTHLANTIKSWKPPEGSSFNLLMHDLLDEQNSEYEDLESDDYSDDTLAEEMGFNFNSYYNDDGTKFDPDLIPTPNLCVVCKHDDDEGFQGIICRITRVDHRGDSTFRCDDYEKRAN
;
A
#
# COMPACT_ATOMS: atom_id res chain seq x y z
N MET A 1 -18.10 19.90 -4.75
CA MET A 1 -16.70 20.21 -4.36
C MET A 1 -16.62 21.50 -3.55
N ILE A 2 -15.77 21.50 -2.52
CA ILE A 2 -15.43 22.67 -1.70
C ILE A 2 -14.22 23.36 -2.32
N LYS A 3 -14.23 24.69 -2.41
CA LYS A 3 -13.08 25.46 -2.88
C LYS A 3 -12.20 25.86 -1.71
N TYR A 4 -10.92 25.51 -1.78
CA TYR A 4 -9.90 25.96 -0.84
C TYR A 4 -8.92 26.89 -1.56
N GLY A 5 -8.93 28.16 -1.16
CA GLY A 5 -8.27 29.21 -1.94
C GLY A 5 -8.85 29.33 -3.36
N TYR A 6 -7.98 29.64 -4.33
CA TYR A 6 -8.37 29.87 -5.73
C TYR A 6 -7.96 28.74 -6.68
N LYS A 7 -7.22 27.74 -6.19
CA LYS A 7 -6.56 26.71 -7.00
C LYS A 7 -6.82 25.27 -6.57
N ILE A 8 -7.39 25.05 -5.38
CA ILE A 8 -7.61 23.71 -4.85
C ILE A 8 -9.11 23.50 -4.72
N HIS A 9 -9.60 22.45 -5.37
CA HIS A 9 -10.95 21.97 -5.19
C HIS A 9 -10.87 20.63 -4.44
N ILE A 10 -11.72 20.49 -3.43
CA ILE A 10 -11.75 19.33 -2.54
C ILE A 10 -13.09 18.63 -2.75
N LEU A 11 -13.05 17.34 -3.05
CA LEU A 11 -14.20 16.46 -2.97
C LEU A 11 -14.16 15.78 -1.60
N PRO A 12 -14.98 16.22 -0.62
CA PRO A 12 -14.96 15.62 0.70
C PRO A 12 -15.59 14.22 0.64
N SER A 13 -14.93 13.25 1.27
CA SER A 13 -15.59 11.99 1.64
C SER A 13 -16.56 12.22 2.80
N ALA A 14 -17.56 11.36 2.97
CA ALA A 14 -18.42 11.43 4.14
C ALA A 14 -17.71 10.79 5.35
N SER A 15 -17.79 11.47 6.49
CA SER A 15 -17.23 10.96 7.75
C SER A 15 -18.31 10.19 8.53
N GLY A 16 -18.06 8.91 8.82
CA GLY A 16 -18.87 8.12 9.75
C GLY A 16 -20.17 7.55 9.18
N ILE A 17 -20.27 7.42 7.85
CA ILE A 17 -21.37 6.73 7.17
C ILE A 17 -20.84 5.36 6.75
N GLN A 18 -21.31 4.30 7.41
CA GLN A 18 -20.86 2.93 7.15
C GLN A 18 -21.26 2.45 5.75
N GLU A 19 -22.34 2.99 5.17
CA GLU A 19 -22.73 2.70 3.78
C GLU A 19 -21.78 3.29 2.72
N LEU A 20 -20.77 4.09 3.12
CA LEU A 20 -19.73 4.61 2.23
C LEU A 20 -18.36 3.93 2.42
N THR A 21 -18.27 2.93 3.32
CA THR A 21 -17.06 2.12 3.51
C THR A 21 -17.09 0.80 2.73
N GLU A 22 -18.22 0.50 2.09
CA GLU A 22 -18.43 -0.67 1.24
C GLU A 22 -19.29 -0.23 0.05
N LEU A 23 -18.65 0.39 -0.94
CA LEU A 23 -19.30 0.75 -2.19
C LEU A 23 -19.48 -0.51 -3.04
N ASP A 24 -20.63 -0.63 -3.71
CA ASP A 24 -20.84 -1.70 -4.70
C ASP A 24 -20.23 -1.33 -6.07
N ASP A 25 -20.12 -2.31 -6.98
CA ASP A 25 -19.50 -2.11 -8.29
C ASP A 25 -20.20 -1.02 -9.13
N GLU A 26 -21.53 -0.89 -9.00
CA GLU A 26 -22.31 0.13 -9.70
C GLU A 26 -21.95 1.53 -9.18
N GLN A 27 -21.83 1.68 -7.87
CA GLN A 27 -21.41 2.92 -7.22
C GLN A 27 -19.97 3.29 -7.59
N HIS A 28 -19.05 2.31 -7.65
CA HIS A 28 -17.69 2.50 -8.12
C HIS A 28 -17.65 2.98 -9.59
N HIS A 29 -18.50 2.41 -10.45
CA HIS A 29 -18.64 2.85 -11.84
C HIS A 29 -19.15 4.29 -11.96
N ILE A 30 -20.17 4.65 -11.16
CA ILE A 30 -20.69 6.03 -11.15
C ILE A 30 -19.61 7.01 -10.70
N ILE A 31 -18.88 6.71 -9.63
CA ILE A 31 -17.79 7.55 -9.14
C ILE A 31 -16.69 7.68 -10.20
N SER A 32 -16.31 6.59 -10.85
CA SER A 32 -15.29 6.59 -11.91
C SER A 32 -15.72 7.43 -13.11
N ALA A 33 -16.97 7.31 -13.56
CA ALA A 33 -17.50 8.11 -14.67
C ALA A 33 -17.57 9.61 -14.34
N GLU A 34 -17.95 9.96 -13.11
CA GLU A 34 -17.96 11.35 -12.65
C GLU A 34 -16.53 11.90 -12.52
N LEU A 35 -15.57 11.11 -12.01
CA LEU A 35 -14.15 11.50 -11.97
C LEU A 35 -13.57 11.69 -13.38
N ASP A 36 -13.94 10.82 -14.32
CA ASP A 36 -13.58 10.96 -15.74
C ASP A 36 -14.12 12.26 -16.35
N SER A 37 -15.32 12.68 -15.97
CA SER A 37 -15.89 13.96 -16.44
C SER A 37 -15.08 15.17 -15.98
N LEU A 38 -14.37 15.05 -14.85
CA LEU A 38 -13.47 16.08 -14.32
C LEU A 38 -12.09 16.03 -14.98
N MET A 39 -11.75 14.96 -15.70
CA MET A 39 -10.49 14.89 -16.44
C MET A 39 -10.45 15.97 -17.52
N GLY A 40 -9.34 16.71 -17.58
CA GLY A 40 -9.16 17.84 -18.49
C GLY A 40 -9.54 19.20 -17.90
N GLU A 41 -10.25 19.24 -16.77
CA GLU A 41 -10.44 20.49 -16.00
C GLU A 41 -9.31 20.75 -14.99
N TYR A 42 -8.58 19.71 -14.59
CA TYR A 42 -7.51 19.77 -13.59
C TYR A 42 -6.18 19.29 -14.15
N ASP A 43 -5.10 19.96 -13.75
CA ASP A 43 -3.73 19.53 -14.04
C ASP A 43 -3.33 18.30 -13.22
N PHE A 44 -3.85 18.19 -11.98
CA PHE A 44 -3.57 17.13 -11.03
C PHE A 44 -4.84 16.75 -10.28
N ILE A 45 -5.06 15.45 -10.12
CA ILE A 45 -6.05 14.89 -9.19
C ILE A 45 -5.26 14.11 -8.14
N LEU A 46 -5.44 14.47 -6.87
CA LEU A 46 -4.84 13.77 -5.74
C LEU A 46 -5.92 12.96 -5.05
N MET A 47 -5.72 11.65 -4.97
CA MET A 47 -6.61 10.73 -4.27
C MET A 47 -5.97 10.37 -2.93
N ASP A 48 -6.57 10.85 -1.85
CA ASP A 48 -6.17 10.50 -0.48
C ASP A 48 -6.90 9.23 -0.08
N THR A 49 -6.17 8.11 0.00
CA THR A 49 -6.74 6.81 0.32
C THR A 49 -6.73 6.56 1.83
N GLY A 50 -7.62 5.68 2.29
CA GLY A 50 -7.52 5.14 3.64
C GLY A 50 -6.22 4.35 3.86
N THR A 51 -6.04 3.85 5.08
CA THR A 51 -4.91 2.97 5.42
C THR A 51 -5.25 1.50 5.20
N GLY A 52 -4.25 0.68 4.92
CA GLY A 52 -4.41 -0.77 4.82
C GLY A 52 -4.63 -1.24 3.39
N ILE A 53 -5.40 -2.31 3.24
CA ILE A 53 -5.54 -3.07 1.98
C ILE A 53 -7.01 -3.37 1.64
N SER A 54 -7.94 -2.49 2.04
CA SER A 54 -9.35 -2.66 1.69
C SER A 54 -9.58 -2.50 0.19
N PHE A 55 -10.73 -2.99 -0.30
CA PHE A 55 -11.12 -2.85 -1.70
C PHE A 55 -11.13 -1.39 -2.17
N ASP A 56 -11.67 -0.47 -1.37
CA ASP A 56 -11.64 0.96 -1.71
C ASP A 56 -10.21 1.48 -1.92
N VAL A 57 -9.28 1.10 -1.04
CA VAL A 57 -7.88 1.51 -1.15
C VAL A 57 -7.26 0.95 -2.42
N THR A 58 -7.43 -0.34 -2.69
CA THR A 58 -6.86 -0.95 -3.89
C THR A 58 -7.49 -0.38 -5.16
N HIS A 59 -8.80 -0.19 -5.19
CA HIS A 59 -9.55 0.39 -6.30
C HIS A 59 -9.06 1.80 -6.66
N PHE A 60 -8.92 2.70 -5.67
CA PHE A 60 -8.40 4.03 -5.93
C PHE A 60 -6.93 3.99 -6.36
N CYS A 61 -6.10 3.14 -5.76
CA CYS A 61 -4.71 2.98 -6.17
C CYS A 61 -4.59 2.52 -7.63
N THR A 62 -5.37 1.53 -8.06
CA THR A 62 -5.28 0.97 -9.42
C THR A 62 -5.83 1.91 -10.49
N SER A 63 -6.74 2.80 -10.10
CA SER A 63 -7.29 3.83 -10.98
C SER A 63 -6.34 5.03 -11.20
N ALA A 64 -5.24 5.12 -10.45
CA ALA A 64 -4.28 6.22 -10.51
C ALA A 64 -3.15 5.97 -11.52
N HIS A 65 -2.68 7.02 -12.19
CA HIS A 65 -1.47 6.94 -13.04
C HIS A 65 -0.19 6.67 -12.25
N ASP A 66 -0.11 7.23 -11.05
CA ASP A 66 1.07 7.18 -10.19
C ASP A 66 0.63 6.83 -8.77
N ILE A 67 1.15 5.73 -8.22
CA ILE A 67 0.89 5.30 -6.85
C ILE A 67 2.04 5.76 -5.95
N LEU A 68 1.78 6.72 -5.07
CA LEU A 68 2.74 7.21 -4.08
C LEU A 68 2.51 6.54 -2.72
N VAL A 69 3.36 5.57 -2.39
CA VAL A 69 3.38 4.91 -1.09
C VAL A 69 4.11 5.80 -0.08
N VAL A 70 3.46 6.11 1.03
CA VAL A 70 4.03 6.93 2.11
C VAL A 70 4.36 6.02 3.30
N ILE A 71 5.63 6.04 3.73
CA ILE A 71 6.10 5.29 4.90
C ILE A 71 6.70 6.21 5.94
N SER A 72 6.87 5.73 7.17
CA SER A 72 7.75 6.36 8.16
C SER A 72 8.98 5.46 8.41
N PRO A 73 10.10 5.99 8.94
CA PRO A 73 11.25 5.19 9.42
C PRO A 73 10.93 4.38 10.68
N ASP A 74 9.83 3.64 10.64
CA ASP A 74 9.42 2.70 11.66
C ASP A 74 9.09 1.35 11.00
N PRO A 75 9.60 0.24 11.54
CA PRO A 75 9.46 -1.10 10.95
C PRO A 75 8.03 -1.55 10.68
N THR A 76 7.06 -1.05 11.45
CA THR A 76 5.64 -1.38 11.29
C THR A 76 5.16 -0.89 9.93
N PHE A 77 5.46 0.37 9.59
CA PHE A 77 5.06 1.00 8.34
C PHE A 77 5.76 0.39 7.11
N LEU A 78 7.00 -0.08 7.27
CA LEU A 78 7.70 -0.81 6.21
C LEU A 78 6.98 -2.11 5.84
N THR A 79 6.48 -2.83 6.87
CA THR A 79 5.75 -4.07 6.65
C THR A 79 4.42 -3.81 5.95
N ASP A 80 3.67 -2.82 6.43
CA ASP A 80 2.35 -2.52 5.89
C ASP A 80 2.46 -2.03 4.43
N ALA A 81 3.48 -1.23 4.12
CA ALA A 81 3.80 -0.81 2.75
C ALA A 81 4.18 -1.99 1.84
N TYR A 82 4.99 -2.92 2.33
CA TYR A 82 5.32 -4.14 1.57
C TYR A 82 4.06 -4.97 1.29
N ALA A 83 3.16 -5.13 2.27
CA ALA A 83 1.92 -5.87 2.08
C ALA A 83 1.03 -5.24 1.01
N LEU A 84 0.88 -3.91 1.03
CA LEU A 84 0.14 -3.17 0.00
C LEU A 84 0.77 -3.33 -1.39
N ILE A 85 2.08 -3.14 -1.50
CA ILE A 85 2.80 -3.30 -2.78
C ILE A 85 2.65 -4.73 -3.31
N LYS A 86 2.81 -5.74 -2.44
CA LYS A 86 2.63 -7.15 -2.80
C LYS A 86 1.23 -7.40 -3.34
N LEU A 87 0.19 -6.95 -2.63
CA LEU A 87 -1.20 -7.12 -3.04
C LEU A 87 -1.47 -6.45 -4.41
N LEU A 88 -1.07 -5.19 -4.56
CA LEU A 88 -1.26 -4.43 -5.80
C LEU A 88 -0.50 -5.07 -6.97
N SER A 89 0.67 -5.63 -6.71
CA SER A 89 1.45 -6.32 -7.74
C SER A 89 0.85 -7.66 -8.17
N LEU A 90 0.36 -8.47 -7.23
CA LEU A 90 -0.12 -9.82 -7.51
C LEU A 90 -1.54 -9.84 -8.05
N ASN A 91 -2.41 -8.97 -7.53
CA ASN A 91 -3.84 -9.03 -7.82
C ASN A 91 -4.28 -7.99 -8.85
N TYR A 92 -3.45 -6.98 -9.12
CA TYR A 92 -3.82 -5.84 -9.97
C TYR A 92 -2.73 -5.44 -10.96
N ASN A 93 -1.75 -6.32 -11.18
CA ASN A 93 -0.67 -6.16 -12.16
C ASN A 93 0.12 -4.82 -12.03
N GLN A 94 0.12 -4.21 -10.85
CA GLN A 94 0.83 -2.95 -10.60
C GLN A 94 2.31 -3.20 -10.35
N ASN A 95 3.16 -2.69 -11.25
CA ASN A 95 4.59 -2.99 -11.24
C ASN A 95 5.49 -1.79 -10.92
N GLN A 96 4.92 -0.59 -10.84
CA GLN A 96 5.65 0.66 -10.61
C GLN A 96 5.03 1.43 -9.45
N PHE A 97 5.85 1.68 -8.43
CA PHE A 97 5.45 2.44 -7.26
C PHE A 97 6.42 3.57 -7.02
N LYS A 98 5.93 4.63 -6.41
CA LYS A 98 6.74 5.72 -5.90
C LYS A 98 6.75 5.68 -4.38
N LEU A 99 7.86 6.05 -3.76
CA LEU A 99 8.01 6.01 -2.31
C LEU A 99 8.40 7.37 -1.73
N LEU A 100 7.65 7.81 -0.72
CA LEU A 100 7.97 8.97 0.11
C LEU A 100 8.18 8.53 1.56
N VAL A 101 9.30 8.93 2.17
CA VAL A 101 9.53 8.69 3.60
C VAL A 101 9.12 9.93 4.40
N ASN A 102 8.03 9.83 5.15
CA ASN A 102 7.53 10.87 6.03
C ASN A 102 8.12 10.75 7.44
N LEU A 103 8.06 11.83 8.23
CA LEU A 103 8.52 11.87 9.63
C LEU A 103 9.99 11.47 9.84
N ALA A 104 10.84 11.66 8.83
CA ALA A 104 12.25 11.32 8.94
C ALA A 104 13.01 12.27 9.88
N LYS A 105 13.90 11.73 10.70
CA LYS A 105 14.76 12.56 11.58
C LYS A 105 15.87 13.26 10.78
N SER A 106 16.31 12.63 9.69
CA SER A 106 17.34 13.12 8.79
C SER A 106 17.20 12.47 7.41
N ASP A 107 17.96 12.97 6.43
CA ASP A 107 18.11 12.35 5.11
C ASP A 107 18.64 10.91 5.19
N THR A 108 19.58 10.66 6.12
CA THR A 108 20.14 9.31 6.35
C THR A 108 19.08 8.34 6.88
N ASP A 109 18.27 8.78 7.84
CA ASP A 109 17.16 8.00 8.43
C ASP A 109 16.12 7.64 7.35
N ALA A 110 15.79 8.59 6.46
CA ALA A 110 14.92 8.32 5.33
C ALA A 110 15.52 7.32 4.33
N THR A 111 16.80 7.50 3.99
CA THR A 111 17.51 6.64 3.05
C THR A 111 17.61 5.21 3.56
N GLU A 112 17.87 5.02 4.86
CA GLU A 112 17.90 3.70 5.50
C GLU A 112 16.54 3.00 5.41
N ALA A 113 15.44 3.68 5.72
CA ALA A 113 14.09 3.13 5.60
C ALA A 113 13.75 2.73 4.15
N TYR A 114 14.09 3.55 3.16
CA TYR A 114 13.93 3.22 1.75
C TYR A 114 14.75 1.98 1.35
N ILE A 115 16.03 1.91 1.74
CA ILE A 115 16.89 0.76 1.43
C ILE A 115 16.33 -0.52 2.04
N GLN A 116 15.83 -0.47 3.27
CA GLN A 116 15.20 -1.62 3.92
C GLN A 116 14.00 -2.13 3.12
N LEU A 117 13.05 -1.26 2.78
CA LEU A 117 11.88 -1.66 1.98
C LEU A 117 12.30 -2.19 0.61
N LYS A 118 13.21 -1.48 -0.09
CA LYS A 118 13.71 -1.88 -1.40
C LYS A 118 14.37 -3.25 -1.38
N THR A 119 15.12 -3.56 -0.33
CA THR A 119 15.80 -4.86 -0.19
C THR A 119 14.80 -6.00 -0.10
N VAL A 120 13.73 -5.82 0.69
CA VAL A 120 12.64 -6.79 0.82
C VAL A 120 11.91 -6.97 -0.52
N ILE A 121 11.54 -5.87 -1.17
CA ILE A 121 10.87 -5.91 -2.48
C ILE A 121 11.76 -6.58 -3.52
N HIS A 122 13.04 -6.24 -3.60
CA HIS A 122 13.94 -6.86 -4.58
C HIS A 122 14.11 -8.37 -4.36
N LYS A 123 14.08 -8.83 -3.10
CA LYS A 123 14.18 -10.24 -2.74
C LYS A 123 12.92 -11.04 -3.11
N PHE A 124 11.74 -10.50 -2.85
CA PHE A 124 10.48 -11.26 -2.95
C PHE A 124 9.62 -10.88 -4.16
N LEU A 125 9.84 -9.72 -4.74
CA LEU A 125 9.07 -9.13 -5.85
C LEU A 125 10.05 -8.55 -6.90
N PRO A 126 10.90 -9.38 -7.53
CA PRO A 126 12.04 -8.93 -8.33
C PRO A 126 11.68 -8.13 -9.59
N LEU A 127 10.43 -8.24 -10.06
CA LEU A 127 9.91 -7.51 -11.22
C LEU A 127 9.34 -6.12 -10.85
N ILE A 128 9.19 -5.83 -9.56
CA ILE A 128 8.55 -4.61 -9.06
C ILE A 128 9.59 -3.50 -8.90
N SER A 129 9.28 -2.32 -9.46
CA SER A 129 10.09 -1.12 -9.36
C SER A 129 9.53 -0.17 -8.32
N VAL A 130 10.40 0.32 -7.42
CA VAL A 130 10.04 1.34 -6.44
C VAL A 130 10.99 2.53 -6.57
N ASP A 131 10.43 3.65 -7.03
CA ASP A 131 11.15 4.91 -7.24
C ASP A 131 11.11 5.77 -5.98
N TYR A 132 12.28 6.07 -5.42
CA TYR A 132 12.39 6.95 -4.26
C TYR A 132 12.20 8.41 -4.67
N VAL A 133 11.12 9.02 -4.18
CA VAL A 133 10.74 10.41 -4.49
C VAL A 133 11.38 11.41 -3.52
N GLY A 134 11.70 10.95 -2.31
CA GLY A 134 12.37 11.75 -1.29
C GLY A 134 11.75 11.55 0.09
N TYR A 135 11.84 12.59 0.92
CA TYR A 135 11.42 12.53 2.32
C TYR A 135 10.84 13.84 2.84
N VAL A 136 10.05 13.72 3.91
CA VAL A 136 9.57 14.83 4.73
C VAL A 136 10.15 14.68 6.13
N LEU A 137 10.86 15.72 6.59
CA LEU A 137 11.45 15.70 7.92
C LEU A 137 10.39 15.83 9.01
N PHE A 138 10.63 15.19 10.15
CA PHE A 138 9.88 15.45 11.37
C PHE A 138 9.95 16.94 11.73
N ASP A 139 8.77 17.51 12.00
CA ASP A 139 8.62 18.91 12.33
C ASP A 139 7.49 19.07 13.37
N GLU A 140 7.83 19.65 14.52
CA GLU A 140 6.88 19.89 15.62
C GLU A 140 5.73 20.82 15.18
N ASN A 141 5.97 21.66 14.17
CA ASN A 141 4.95 22.55 13.64
C ASN A 141 3.81 21.81 12.93
N MET A 142 4.00 20.54 12.53
CA MET A 142 2.91 19.74 11.94
C MET A 142 1.76 19.56 12.93
N ALA A 143 2.06 19.21 14.19
CA ALA A 143 1.03 19.07 15.22
C ALA A 143 0.30 20.39 15.47
N ASN A 144 1.03 21.50 15.52
CA ASN A 144 0.44 22.83 15.70
C ASN A 144 -0.46 23.21 14.52
N SER A 145 -0.02 22.97 13.28
CA SER A 145 -0.80 23.25 12.08
C SER A 145 -2.10 22.45 12.01
N ALA A 146 -2.05 21.17 12.39
CA ALA A 146 -3.22 20.29 12.46
C ALA A 146 -4.22 20.78 13.51
N GLN A 147 -3.75 21.20 14.69
CA GLN A 147 -4.61 21.79 15.73
C GLN A 147 -5.27 23.09 15.27
N MET A 148 -4.58 23.90 14.47
CA MET A 148 -5.14 25.12 13.89
C MET A 148 -6.06 24.86 12.69
N GLN A 149 -6.15 23.62 12.21
CA GLN A 149 -6.85 23.25 10.98
C GLN A 149 -6.40 24.09 9.77
N GLN A 150 -5.10 24.38 9.71
CA GLN A 150 -4.48 25.12 8.61
C GLN A 150 -3.33 24.31 8.01
N PRO A 151 -3.17 24.29 6.67
CA PRO A 151 -2.03 23.62 6.05
C PRO A 151 -0.71 24.17 6.57
N LEU A 152 0.21 23.27 6.92
CA LEU A 152 1.55 23.61 7.42
C LEU A 152 2.27 24.63 6.53
N ALA A 153 2.15 24.48 5.20
CA ALA A 153 2.80 25.36 4.23
C ALA A 153 2.29 26.82 4.30
N GLU A 154 1.09 27.07 4.83
CA GLU A 154 0.53 28.41 4.99
C GLU A 154 0.93 29.04 6.32
N CYS A 155 0.78 28.31 7.42
CA CYS A 155 1.03 28.86 8.76
C CYS A 155 2.51 28.80 9.18
N TYR A 156 3.30 27.87 8.61
CA TYR A 156 4.73 27.72 8.87
C TYR A 156 5.52 27.49 7.57
N PRO A 157 5.57 28.45 6.63
CA PRO A 157 6.18 28.28 5.30
C PRO A 157 7.68 27.98 5.35
N ASP A 158 8.40 28.47 6.37
CA ASP A 158 9.85 28.28 6.53
C ASP A 158 10.25 27.03 7.32
N SER A 159 9.26 26.24 7.77
CA SER A 159 9.49 25.00 8.52
C SER A 159 10.23 23.95 7.69
N LYS A 160 10.83 22.95 8.36
CA LYS A 160 11.57 21.88 7.67
C LYS A 160 10.63 21.08 6.78
N ALA A 161 9.48 20.68 7.32
CA ALA A 161 8.48 19.92 6.57
C ALA A 161 7.87 20.73 5.41
N SER A 162 7.60 22.03 5.58
CA SER A 162 7.10 22.89 4.47
C SER A 162 8.09 22.98 3.30
N LYS A 163 9.39 23.04 3.60
CA LYS A 163 10.45 23.01 2.57
C LYS A 163 10.50 21.65 1.86
N CYS A 164 10.35 20.55 2.58
CA CYS A 164 10.23 19.21 1.99
C CYS A 164 9.00 19.10 1.07
N PHE A 165 7.82 19.57 1.52
CA PHE A 165 6.61 19.58 0.68
C PHE A 165 6.77 20.44 -0.58
N THR A 166 7.45 21.58 -0.47
CA THR A 166 7.75 22.43 -1.63
C THR A 166 8.65 21.69 -2.65
N HIS A 167 9.66 20.96 -2.17
CA HIS A 167 10.50 20.12 -3.02
C HIS A 167 9.70 19.00 -3.68
N LEU A 168 8.92 18.26 -2.89
CA LEU A 168 8.04 17.19 -3.37
C LEU A 168 7.06 17.68 -4.44
N ALA A 169 6.43 18.83 -4.25
CA ALA A 169 5.53 19.41 -5.22
C ALA A 169 6.22 19.73 -6.56
N ASN A 170 7.49 20.16 -6.54
CA ASN A 170 8.27 20.38 -7.76
C ASN A 170 8.64 19.06 -8.45
N THR A 171 8.91 18.00 -7.67
CA THR A 171 9.15 16.66 -8.21
C THR A 171 7.89 16.11 -8.90
N ILE A 172 6.73 16.19 -8.24
CA ILE A 172 5.44 15.74 -8.80
C ILE A 172 5.11 16.49 -10.10
N LYS A 173 5.37 17.80 -10.18
CA LYS A 173 5.17 18.57 -11.42
C LYS A 173 6.00 18.10 -12.62
N SER A 174 7.06 17.33 -12.39
CA SER A 174 7.90 16.77 -13.44
C SER A 174 7.45 15.40 -13.94
N TRP A 175 6.49 14.78 -13.24
CA TRP A 175 5.91 13.51 -13.67
C TRP A 175 5.09 13.72 -14.94
N LYS A 176 5.24 12.79 -15.87
CA LYS A 176 4.51 12.81 -17.14
C LYS A 176 3.43 11.74 -17.09
N PRO A 177 2.15 12.10 -17.30
CA PRO A 177 1.12 11.09 -17.42
C PRO A 177 1.39 10.22 -18.65
N PRO A 178 1.07 8.92 -18.61
CA PRO A 178 1.10 8.07 -19.79
C PRO A 178 0.10 8.60 -20.84
N GLU A 179 0.52 8.65 -22.11
CA GLU A 179 -0.32 9.20 -23.20
C GLU A 179 -1.61 8.38 -23.36
N GLY A 180 -2.77 9.05 -23.43
CA GLY A 180 -4.05 8.44 -23.80
C GLY A 180 -4.82 7.72 -22.67
N SER A 181 -4.50 8.01 -21.42
CA SER A 181 -5.10 7.35 -20.25
C SER A 181 -6.39 8.05 -19.78
N SER A 182 -7.46 7.28 -19.54
CA SER A 182 -8.69 7.69 -18.84
C SER A 182 -8.89 6.82 -17.59
N PHE A 183 -9.58 7.29 -16.56
CA PHE A 183 -9.87 6.44 -15.38
C PHE A 183 -10.66 5.21 -15.82
N ASN A 184 -11.64 5.36 -16.73
CA ASN A 184 -12.39 4.20 -17.23
C ASN A 184 -11.52 3.22 -18.03
N LEU A 185 -10.53 3.65 -18.81
CA LEU A 185 -9.61 2.71 -19.49
C LEU A 185 -8.74 1.95 -18.49
N LEU A 186 -8.22 2.64 -17.47
CA LEU A 186 -7.46 2.00 -16.40
C LEU A 186 -8.33 1.03 -15.59
N MET A 187 -9.64 1.28 -15.49
CA MET A 187 -10.59 0.41 -14.80
C MET A 187 -11.14 -0.74 -15.65
N HIS A 188 -11.39 -0.53 -16.94
CA HIS A 188 -11.95 -1.56 -17.83
C HIS A 188 -10.91 -2.63 -18.17
N ASP A 189 -9.63 -2.25 -18.31
CA ASP A 189 -8.53 -3.20 -18.46
C ASP A 189 -8.41 -4.15 -17.24
N LEU A 190 -8.86 -3.73 -16.06
CA LEU A 190 -8.86 -4.54 -14.83
C LEU A 190 -10.11 -5.43 -14.69
N LEU A 191 -11.25 -5.01 -15.21
CA LEU A 191 -12.51 -5.77 -15.13
C LEU A 191 -12.67 -6.78 -16.27
N ASP A 192 -12.09 -6.51 -17.45
CA ASP A 192 -12.08 -7.48 -18.55
C ASP A 192 -11.15 -8.68 -18.25
N GLU A 193 -10.08 -8.49 -17.47
CA GLU A 193 -9.26 -9.62 -16.97
C GLU A 193 -10.03 -10.49 -15.96
N GLN A 194 -10.93 -9.91 -15.15
CA GLN A 194 -11.78 -10.69 -14.24
C GLN A 194 -12.99 -11.32 -14.92
N ASN A 195 -13.54 -10.71 -15.98
CA ASN A 195 -14.69 -11.27 -16.71
C ASN A 195 -14.32 -12.29 -17.81
N SER A 196 -13.10 -12.25 -18.37
CA SER A 196 -12.69 -13.23 -19.40
C SER A 196 -12.44 -14.64 -18.87
N GLU A 197 -12.29 -14.82 -17.55
CA GLU A 197 -12.30 -16.16 -16.92
C GLU A 197 -13.71 -16.62 -16.53
N TYR A 198 -14.73 -15.75 -16.54
CA TYR A 198 -16.08 -16.08 -16.04
C TYR A 198 -17.11 -16.39 -17.14
N GLU A 199 -16.94 -15.95 -18.39
CA GLU A 199 -17.94 -16.21 -19.46
C GLU A 199 -17.74 -17.52 -20.25
N ASP A 200 -16.61 -18.23 -20.11
CA ASP A 200 -16.37 -19.52 -20.78
C ASP A 200 -16.58 -20.77 -19.89
N LEU A 201 -17.06 -20.61 -18.64
CA LEU A 201 -17.15 -21.70 -17.64
C LEU A 201 -18.58 -22.09 -17.21
N GLU A 202 -19.62 -21.80 -17.99
CA GLU A 202 -21.00 -22.26 -17.67
C GLU A 202 -21.38 -23.66 -18.18
N SER A 203 -20.44 -24.47 -18.69
CA SER A 203 -20.74 -25.89 -18.96
C SER A 203 -19.52 -26.79 -18.79
N ASP A 204 -19.30 -27.28 -17.57
CA ASP A 204 -19.18 -28.70 -17.25
C ASP A 204 -18.49 -28.86 -15.87
N ASP A 205 -19.05 -29.72 -15.03
CA ASP A 205 -18.60 -30.07 -13.67
C ASP A 205 -17.07 -30.19 -13.53
N TYR A 206 -16.41 -29.17 -12.96
CA TYR A 206 -15.04 -29.29 -12.43
C TYR A 206 -14.92 -28.52 -11.11
N SER A 207 -14.67 -29.26 -10.03
CA SER A 207 -14.38 -28.72 -8.70
C SER A 207 -13.04 -27.99 -8.66
N ASP A 208 -13.08 -26.79 -8.09
CA ASP A 208 -12.06 -25.76 -7.78
C ASP A 208 -10.76 -26.23 -7.06
N ASP A 209 -10.53 -27.54 -6.94
CA ASP A 209 -9.44 -28.10 -6.13
C ASP A 209 -8.12 -28.33 -6.89
N THR A 210 -8.11 -28.22 -8.23
CA THR A 210 -6.95 -28.70 -9.03
C THR A 210 -5.88 -27.66 -9.38
N LEU A 211 -6.19 -26.36 -9.34
CA LEU A 211 -5.18 -25.29 -9.54
C LEU A 211 -4.39 -24.96 -8.26
N ALA A 212 -5.00 -25.15 -7.09
CA ALA A 212 -4.35 -24.94 -5.79
C ALA A 212 -3.31 -26.03 -5.44
N GLU A 213 -3.49 -27.26 -5.95
CA GLU A 213 -2.57 -28.39 -5.74
C GLU A 213 -1.26 -28.24 -6.53
N GLU A 214 -1.25 -27.59 -7.70
CA GLU A 214 -0.01 -27.35 -8.47
C GLU A 214 0.83 -26.20 -7.90
N MET A 215 0.22 -25.27 -7.14
CA MET A 215 0.91 -24.14 -6.49
C MET A 215 1.20 -24.36 -4.98
N GLY A 216 0.81 -25.51 -4.42
CA GLY A 216 1.14 -25.91 -3.05
C GLY A 216 0.36 -25.19 -1.94
N PHE A 217 -0.75 -24.54 -2.27
CA PHE A 217 -1.63 -23.89 -1.29
C PHE A 217 -2.72 -24.86 -0.85
N ASN A 218 -2.89 -25.04 0.46
CA ASN A 218 -3.94 -25.91 1.02
C ASN A 218 -5.02 -25.04 1.64
N PHE A 219 -5.95 -24.55 0.81
CA PHE A 219 -7.08 -23.72 1.25
C PHE A 219 -8.21 -24.51 1.93
N ASN A 220 -8.03 -25.81 2.19
CA ASN A 220 -9.11 -26.60 2.74
C ASN A 220 -9.39 -26.26 4.21
N SER A 221 -10.48 -25.50 4.39
CA SER A 221 -11.40 -25.50 5.55
C SER A 221 -11.29 -24.35 6.58
N TYR A 222 -10.57 -23.27 6.31
CA TYR A 222 -10.40 -22.17 7.30
C TYR A 222 -11.26 -20.95 6.97
N TYR A 223 -12.10 -20.57 7.94
CA TYR A 223 -13.05 -19.47 7.84
C TYR A 223 -12.92 -18.58 9.07
N ASN A 224 -12.95 -17.26 8.86
CA ASN A 224 -13.01 -16.26 9.90
C ASN A 224 -14.35 -16.40 10.65
N ASP A 225 -14.46 -15.73 11.80
CA ASP A 225 -15.69 -15.72 12.60
C ASP A 225 -16.88 -15.06 11.87
N ASP A 226 -16.61 -14.22 10.88
CA ASP A 226 -17.59 -13.64 9.94
C ASP A 226 -17.95 -14.55 8.75
N GLY A 227 -17.35 -15.74 8.66
CA GLY A 227 -17.61 -16.72 7.61
C GLY A 227 -16.83 -16.49 6.31
N THR A 228 -15.93 -15.50 6.25
CA THR A 228 -15.03 -15.30 5.10
C THR A 228 -13.93 -16.35 5.10
N LYS A 229 -13.60 -16.92 3.92
CA LYS A 229 -12.45 -17.82 3.78
C LYS A 229 -11.17 -17.01 3.96
N PHE A 230 -10.22 -17.55 4.72
CA PHE A 230 -8.90 -16.93 4.86
C PHE A 230 -7.80 -17.96 4.66
N ASP A 231 -6.65 -17.51 4.18
CA ASP A 231 -5.46 -18.35 4.09
C ASP A 231 -4.80 -18.47 5.48
N PRO A 232 -4.78 -19.66 6.10
CA PRO A 232 -4.12 -19.86 7.38
C PRO A 232 -2.61 -19.62 7.33
N ASP A 233 -2.01 -19.64 6.14
CA ASP A 233 -0.59 -19.38 5.95
C ASP A 233 -0.26 -17.88 5.93
N LEU A 234 -1.24 -17.01 5.66
CA LEU A 234 -1.13 -15.55 5.75
C LEU A 234 -1.40 -15.01 7.16
N ILE A 235 -1.82 -15.87 8.12
CA ILE A 235 -1.96 -15.45 9.52
C ILE A 235 -0.57 -15.08 10.07
N PRO A 236 -0.39 -13.85 10.61
CA PRO A 236 0.80 -13.50 11.34
C PRO A 236 1.01 -14.46 12.52
N THR A 237 2.18 -15.07 12.65
CA THR A 237 2.46 -15.89 13.84
C THR A 237 2.45 -14.99 15.08
N PRO A 238 1.96 -15.46 16.26
CA PRO A 238 1.78 -14.60 17.42
C PRO A 238 3.08 -13.90 17.83
N ASN A 239 2.98 -12.62 18.21
CA ASN A 239 4.01 -11.60 18.52
C ASN A 239 5.10 -11.96 19.58
N LEU A 240 5.58 -13.19 19.67
CA LEU A 240 6.62 -13.57 20.65
C LEU A 240 8.05 -13.52 20.10
N CYS A 241 8.25 -13.17 18.83
CA CYS A 241 9.58 -12.95 18.28
C CYS A 241 9.73 -11.57 17.65
N VAL A 242 10.48 -10.68 18.31
CA VAL A 242 10.73 -9.31 17.82
C VAL A 242 11.87 -9.30 16.79
N VAL A 243 12.83 -10.22 16.92
CA VAL A 243 14.04 -10.30 16.09
C VAL A 243 14.33 -11.75 15.67
N CYS A 244 14.46 -12.00 14.36
CA CYS A 244 14.81 -13.29 13.78
C CYS A 244 16.27 -13.30 13.27
N LYS A 245 17.01 -14.37 13.59
CA LYS A 245 18.40 -14.59 13.17
C LYS A 245 18.52 -15.89 12.38
N HIS A 246 19.30 -15.85 11.29
CA HIS A 246 19.67 -17.03 10.52
C HIS A 246 20.89 -17.71 11.17
N ASP A 247 20.87 -19.03 11.31
CA ASP A 247 21.92 -19.82 12.00
C ASP A 247 23.34 -19.63 11.41
N ASP A 248 23.44 -19.17 10.15
CA ASP A 248 24.71 -19.01 9.43
C ASP A 248 25.36 -17.61 9.49
N ASP A 249 24.73 -16.61 10.13
CA ASP A 249 25.24 -15.23 10.13
C ASP A 249 25.97 -14.85 11.45
N GLU A 250 27.29 -15.03 11.47
CA GLU A 250 28.19 -14.46 12.47
C GLU A 250 28.42 -12.96 12.20
N GLY A 251 27.42 -12.12 12.49
CA GLY A 251 27.57 -10.66 12.46
C GLY A 251 26.30 -9.81 12.28
N PHE A 252 25.11 -10.42 12.26
CA PHE A 252 23.89 -9.75 11.81
C PHE A 252 23.27 -8.79 12.85
N GLN A 253 22.84 -7.60 12.41
CA GLN A 253 21.91 -6.71 13.13
C GLN A 253 20.49 -7.20 12.89
N GLY A 254 19.84 -7.68 13.94
CA GLY A 254 18.52 -8.34 13.92
C GLY A 254 17.49 -7.85 12.89
N ILE A 255 16.88 -8.79 12.16
CA ILE A 255 15.72 -8.53 11.28
C ILE A 255 14.46 -8.54 12.13
N ILE A 256 13.58 -7.56 11.96
CA ILE A 256 12.28 -7.54 12.65
C ILE A 256 11.39 -8.63 12.08
N CYS A 257 10.96 -9.53 12.97
CA CYS A 257 10.27 -10.74 12.55
C CYS A 257 8.78 -10.48 12.33
N ARG A 258 8.39 -10.33 11.06
CA ARG A 258 6.99 -10.42 10.60
C ARG A 258 6.89 -11.40 9.43
N ILE A 259 7.39 -12.61 9.69
CA ILE A 259 7.38 -13.76 8.79
C ILE A 259 6.00 -14.44 8.92
N THR A 260 5.32 -14.65 7.79
CA THR A 260 4.05 -15.39 7.74
C THR A 260 4.31 -16.91 7.81
N ARG A 261 3.28 -17.73 7.98
CA ARG A 261 3.49 -19.19 7.99
C ARG A 261 3.93 -19.73 6.63
N VAL A 262 3.61 -19.04 5.52
CA VAL A 262 4.16 -19.33 4.18
C VAL A 262 5.68 -19.21 4.19
N ASP A 263 6.20 -18.11 4.73
CA ASP A 263 7.64 -17.82 4.76
C ASP A 263 8.43 -18.81 5.63
N HIS A 264 7.75 -19.58 6.50
CA HIS A 264 8.34 -20.63 7.33
C HIS A 264 8.37 -22.03 6.68
N ARG A 265 7.68 -22.25 5.54
CA ARG A 265 7.64 -23.58 4.93
C ARG A 265 8.96 -23.91 4.23
N GLY A 266 9.78 -24.74 4.89
CA GLY A 266 10.99 -25.34 4.32
C GLY A 266 12.31 -24.84 4.91
N ASP A 267 12.29 -23.83 5.79
CA ASP A 267 13.51 -23.25 6.36
C ASP A 267 13.74 -23.74 7.81
N SER A 268 14.79 -24.55 8.01
CA SER A 268 15.19 -25.08 9.32
C SER A 268 16.12 -24.14 10.11
N THR A 269 16.34 -22.92 9.62
CA THR A 269 17.51 -22.07 9.94
C THR A 269 17.20 -20.80 10.73
N PHE A 270 15.93 -20.52 11.04
CA PHE A 270 15.56 -19.34 11.82
C PHE A 270 15.39 -19.65 13.31
N ARG A 271 16.10 -18.89 14.16
CA ARG A 271 15.94 -18.91 15.63
C ARG A 271 15.48 -17.57 16.15
N CYS A 272 14.60 -17.61 17.17
CA CYS A 272 14.14 -16.43 17.88
C CYS A 272 15.10 -16.05 19.00
N ASP A 273 15.70 -14.86 18.93
CA ASP A 273 16.81 -14.48 19.81
C ASP A 273 16.36 -13.91 21.17
N ASP A 274 15.12 -13.39 21.29
CA ASP A 274 14.67 -12.58 22.45
C ASP A 274 13.51 -13.21 23.25
N TYR A 275 13.36 -14.55 23.19
CA TYR A 275 12.39 -15.30 24.01
C TYR A 275 13.07 -16.11 25.12
N GLU A 276 13.01 -15.61 26.37
CA GLU A 276 13.28 -16.44 27.55
C GLU A 276 12.00 -17.11 28.04
N LYS A 277 11.93 -18.43 27.89
CA LYS A 277 10.86 -19.25 28.46
C LYS A 277 10.90 -19.12 29.98
N ARG A 278 9.84 -18.55 30.60
CA ARG A 278 9.69 -18.61 32.07
C ARG A 278 9.76 -20.06 32.51
N ALA A 279 10.73 -20.39 33.38
CA ALA A 279 10.78 -21.67 34.03
C ALA A 279 9.52 -21.82 34.92
N ASN A 280 8.76 -22.89 34.68
CA ASN A 280 7.69 -23.33 35.56
C ASN A 280 8.27 -23.84 36.89
#